data_AF-A0A849HA51-F1
#
_entry.id   AF-A0A849HA51-F1
#
_cell.length_a   1.000
_cell.length_b   1.000
_cell.length_c   1.000
_cell.angle_alpha   90.00
_cell.angle_beta   90.00
_cell.angle_gamma   90.00
#
_symmetry.space_group_name_H-M   'P 1'
#
loop_
_entity.id
_entity.type
_entity.pdbx_description
1 polymer ?
#
loop_
_entity_poly.entity_id
_entity_poly.type
_entity_poly.pdbx_seq_one_letter_code
_entity_poly.pdbx_strand_id
1 'polypeptide(L)'
;MKRLTTALLFTLTVALVSGCDAFGTPKLDVRTFNLEHRSGYEAADLIEPYIFEDREGAPGDMNATMEAITVRESRDNLEKIGRVLEEFDKPIPGIRLRFQLIEADSFQERDPAIADVVDELENLFQFEGYRLLGEAVVPVAGGSRGGQSFSQRFLGVSNPI
;
A
#
# COMPACT_ATOMS: atom_id res chain seq x y z
N MET A 1 -45.36 27.29 83.04
CA MET A 1 -46.04 27.24 81.73
C MET A 1 -44.98 26.95 80.67
N LYS A 2 -45.20 25.90 79.87
CA LYS A 2 -44.32 25.31 78.83
C LYS A 2 -43.98 26.34 77.73
N ARG A 3 -42.84 26.30 77.04
CA ARG A 3 -42.46 25.47 75.85
C ARG A 3 -40.90 25.51 75.72
N LEU A 4 -40.08 24.44 75.75
CA LEU A 4 -39.82 23.35 74.78
C LEU A 4 -39.78 23.89 73.33
N THR A 5 -38.69 23.90 72.54
CA THR A 5 -37.89 22.78 71.96
C THR A 5 -36.85 23.39 70.99
N THR A 6 -35.55 23.10 71.08
CA THR A 6 -34.78 22.11 70.26
C THR A 6 -33.94 22.77 69.14
N ALA A 7 -32.66 22.40 69.15
CA ALA A 7 -31.59 22.80 68.25
C ALA A 7 -31.81 22.42 66.78
N LEU A 8 -31.23 23.19 65.86
CA LEU A 8 -30.83 22.66 64.55
C LEU A 8 -29.61 23.44 64.01
N LEU A 9 -28.44 22.86 64.25
CA LEU A 9 -27.21 23.10 63.49
C LEU A 9 -27.48 22.59 62.06
N PHE A 10 -27.41 23.44 61.03
CA PHE A 10 -27.38 22.98 59.64
C PHE A 10 -25.98 23.24 59.08
N THR A 11 -25.25 22.13 58.99
CA THR A 11 -23.92 21.96 58.43
C THR A 11 -23.84 22.37 56.97
N LEU A 12 -22.85 23.19 56.66
CA LEU A 12 -22.40 23.55 55.31
C LEU A 12 -21.71 22.34 54.66
N THR A 13 -22.43 21.58 53.84
CA THR A 13 -21.84 20.53 52.98
C THR A 13 -21.61 21.10 51.58
N VAL A 14 -20.38 21.52 51.33
CA VAL A 14 -19.88 21.81 49.97
C VAL A 14 -19.72 20.47 49.25
N ALA A 15 -20.65 20.14 48.36
CA ALA A 15 -20.52 19.00 47.47
C ALA A 15 -19.58 19.36 46.30
N LEU A 16 -18.27 19.16 46.51
CA LEU A 16 -17.27 19.06 45.44
C LEU A 16 -17.36 17.66 44.82
N VAL A 17 -18.38 17.40 44.01
CA VAL A 17 -18.44 16.19 43.17
C VAL A 17 -19.07 16.56 41.84
N SER A 18 -18.23 16.81 40.83
CA SER A 18 -18.49 16.53 39.40
C SER A 18 -17.30 17.05 38.60
N GLY A 19 -16.25 16.24 38.55
CA GLY A 19 -15.01 16.57 37.86
C GLY A 19 -14.13 15.34 37.66
N CYS A 20 -14.73 14.21 37.29
CA CYS A 20 -14.00 12.99 36.89
C CYS A 20 -14.33 12.58 35.45
N ASP A 21 -14.49 13.54 34.53
CA ASP A 21 -14.48 13.27 33.09
C ASP A 21 -13.26 13.88 32.38
N ALA A 22 -12.36 14.55 33.12
CA ALA A 22 -11.17 15.19 32.55
C ALA A 22 -10.04 14.23 32.16
N PHE A 23 -10.16 12.93 32.49
CA PHE A 23 -9.26 11.85 32.09
C PHE A 23 -10.04 10.71 31.42
N GLY A 24 -11.07 11.06 30.63
CA GLY A 24 -11.88 10.07 29.92
C GLY A 24 -11.09 9.34 28.84
N THR A 25 -11.19 8.02 28.81
CA THR A 25 -10.73 7.19 27.69
C THR A 25 -11.32 7.73 26.38
N PRO A 26 -10.53 7.92 25.31
CA PRO A 26 -11.04 8.47 24.06
C PRO A 26 -12.13 7.56 23.49
N LYS A 27 -13.18 8.19 22.98
CA LYS A 27 -14.26 7.47 22.28
C LYS A 27 -13.71 6.94 20.95
N LEU A 28 -13.78 5.63 20.77
CA LEU A 28 -13.39 4.97 19.53
C LEU A 28 -14.60 4.75 18.64
N ASP A 29 -14.38 4.89 17.34
CA ASP A 29 -15.30 4.51 16.28
C ASP A 29 -14.61 3.46 15.39
N VAL A 30 -15.39 2.77 14.56
CA VAL A 30 -14.88 1.80 13.59
C VAL A 30 -15.19 2.29 12.18
N ARG A 31 -14.19 2.26 11.29
CA ARG A 31 -14.36 2.61 9.88
C ARG A 31 -13.62 1.62 8.98
N THR A 32 -14.29 1.22 7.90
CA THR A 32 -13.69 0.45 6.81
C THR A 32 -13.34 1.38 5.66
N PHE A 33 -12.11 1.27 5.18
CA PHE A 33 -11.59 1.96 4.01
C PHE A 33 -11.39 0.93 2.90
N ASN A 34 -12.11 1.10 1.79
CA ASN A 34 -11.92 0.28 0.59
C ASN A 34 -10.78 0.87 -0.23
N LEU A 35 -9.96 0.00 -0.80
CA LEU A 35 -8.82 0.36 -1.63
C LEU A 35 -9.04 -0.19 -3.05
N GLU A 36 -8.71 0.58 -4.07
CA GLU A 36 -8.90 0.28 -5.49
C GLU A 36 -7.59 -0.15 -6.17
N HIS A 37 -6.45 0.44 -5.79
CA HIS A 37 -5.18 0.31 -6.50
C HIS A 37 -4.11 -0.42 -5.69
N ARG A 38 -4.17 -0.34 -4.35
CA ARG A 38 -3.17 -0.92 -3.43
C ARG A 38 -3.77 -2.03 -2.58
N SER A 39 -2.92 -2.89 -2.01
CA SER A 39 -3.39 -3.96 -1.12
C SER A 39 -3.71 -3.41 0.27
N GLY A 40 -4.72 -3.97 0.93
CA GLY A 40 -4.99 -3.64 2.33
C GLY A 40 -3.89 -4.07 3.28
N TYR A 41 -3.09 -5.08 2.94
CA TYR A 41 -1.91 -5.49 3.71
C TYR A 41 -0.81 -4.43 3.70
N GLU A 42 -0.46 -3.86 2.54
CA GLU A 42 0.50 -2.74 2.47
C GLU A 42 -0.06 -1.49 3.16
N ALA A 43 -1.38 -1.28 3.06
CA ALA A 43 -2.05 -0.19 3.75
C ALA A 43 -1.94 -0.34 5.28
N ALA A 44 -2.03 -1.57 5.81
CA ALA A 44 -1.87 -1.85 7.24
C ALA A 44 -0.47 -1.45 7.73
N ASP A 45 0.58 -1.88 7.03
CA ASP A 45 1.97 -1.52 7.36
C ASP A 45 2.16 0.01 7.33
N LEU A 46 1.51 0.71 6.39
CA LEU A 46 1.58 2.17 6.29
C LEU A 46 0.89 2.87 7.45
N ILE A 47 -0.25 2.36 7.92
CA ILE A 47 -1.07 3.04 8.93
C ILE A 47 -0.85 2.54 10.35
N GLU A 48 -0.08 1.45 10.55
CA GLU A 48 0.30 0.90 11.86
C GLU A 48 0.75 1.98 12.85
N PRO A 49 1.58 2.99 12.49
CA PRO A 49 2.01 4.02 13.44
C PRO A 49 0.89 4.94 13.95
N TYR A 50 -0.29 4.89 13.33
CA TYR A 50 -1.48 5.63 13.76
C TYR A 50 -2.39 4.78 14.65
N ILE A 51 -2.15 3.47 14.82
CA ILE A 51 -3.00 2.61 15.65
C ILE A 51 -2.44 2.56 17.08
N PHE A 52 -3.19 3.10 18.03
CA PHE A 52 -2.80 3.14 19.44
C PHE A 52 -3.32 1.91 20.19
N GLU A 53 -2.64 0.77 20.05
CA GLU A 53 -3.05 -0.52 20.63
C GLU A 53 -2.85 -0.62 22.15
N ASP A 54 -1.92 0.17 22.71
CA ASP A 54 -1.51 0.12 24.11
C ASP A 54 -2.32 1.07 25.02
N ARG A 55 -3.34 1.74 24.47
CA ARG A 55 -4.13 2.71 25.21
C ARG A 55 -5.02 2.02 26.25
N GLU A 56 -4.79 2.36 27.52
CA GLU A 56 -5.55 1.82 28.66
C GLU A 56 -7.07 2.08 28.49
N GLY A 57 -7.86 1.02 28.61
CA GLY A 57 -9.34 1.05 28.52
C GLY A 57 -9.93 1.26 27.11
N ALA A 58 -9.16 1.75 26.15
CA ALA A 58 -9.61 2.02 24.78
C ALA A 58 -8.52 1.74 23.73
N PRO A 59 -8.11 0.46 23.57
CA PRO A 59 -7.10 0.08 22.58
C PRO A 59 -7.65 0.19 21.15
N GLY A 60 -6.88 0.86 20.30
CA GLY A 60 -7.03 0.82 18.85
C GLY A 60 -6.81 -0.58 18.31
N ASP A 61 -7.26 -0.83 17.09
CA ASP A 61 -7.20 -2.15 16.45
C ASP A 61 -7.40 -1.99 14.94
N MET A 62 -6.84 -2.89 14.17
CA MET A 62 -7.02 -2.92 12.73
C MET A 62 -7.03 -4.35 12.17
N ASN A 63 -7.75 -4.53 11.07
CA ASN A 63 -7.75 -5.77 10.31
C ASN A 63 -7.79 -5.44 8.82
N ALA A 64 -6.95 -6.11 8.05
CA ALA A 64 -6.80 -5.90 6.62
C ALA A 64 -7.18 -7.16 5.81
N THR A 65 -7.83 -6.93 4.68
CA THR A 65 -7.97 -7.88 3.58
C THR A 65 -7.15 -7.40 2.38
N MET A 66 -7.23 -8.10 1.24
CA MET A 66 -6.61 -7.60 0.02
C MET A 66 -7.26 -6.29 -0.46
N GLU A 67 -8.57 -6.14 -0.26
CA GLU A 67 -9.37 -5.04 -0.81
C GLU A 67 -9.69 -3.90 0.15
N ALA A 68 -9.52 -4.09 1.45
CA ALA A 68 -9.94 -3.12 2.43
C ALA A 68 -9.12 -3.21 3.72
N ILE A 69 -9.20 -2.15 4.51
CA ILE A 69 -8.73 -2.13 5.90
C ILE A 69 -9.83 -1.58 6.80
N THR A 70 -10.10 -2.28 7.89
CA THR A 70 -11.04 -1.85 8.93
C THR A 70 -10.25 -1.44 10.16
N VAL A 71 -10.50 -0.23 10.64
CA VAL A 71 -9.77 0.39 11.74
C VAL A 71 -10.72 0.81 12.84
N ARG A 72 -10.38 0.49 14.08
CA ARG A 72 -10.97 1.03 15.30
C ARG A 72 -10.05 2.08 15.87
N GLU A 73 -10.46 3.35 15.86
CA GLU A 73 -9.70 4.43 16.49
C GLU A 73 -10.56 5.65 16.83
N SER A 74 -9.95 6.65 17.49
CA SER A 74 -10.54 7.96 17.69
C SER A 74 -10.90 8.63 16.35
N ARG A 75 -11.99 9.41 16.33
CA ARG A 75 -12.49 10.08 15.12
C ARG A 75 -11.43 10.91 14.41
N ASP A 76 -10.68 11.72 15.15
CA ASP A 76 -9.63 12.57 14.59
C ASP A 76 -8.54 11.75 13.89
N ASN A 77 -8.25 10.56 14.43
CA ASN A 77 -7.24 9.68 13.88
C ASN A 77 -7.76 8.89 12.67
N LEU A 78 -9.03 8.47 12.68
CA LEU A 78 -9.67 7.91 11.48
C LEU A 78 -9.69 8.91 10.31
N GLU A 79 -9.84 10.20 10.59
CA GLU A 79 -9.75 11.25 9.56
C GLU A 79 -8.32 11.42 9.02
N LYS A 80 -7.29 11.28 9.86
CA LYS A 80 -5.89 11.26 9.42
C LYS A 80 -5.58 10.04 8.57
N ILE A 81 -5.98 8.85 9.03
CA ILE A 81 -5.82 7.59 8.32
C ILE A 81 -6.49 7.67 6.95
N GLY A 82 -7.71 8.19 6.87
CA GLY A 82 -8.41 8.38 5.60
C GLY A 82 -7.60 9.19 4.58
N ARG A 83 -7.01 10.31 4.99
CA ARG A 83 -6.16 11.13 4.10
C ARG A 83 -4.89 10.43 3.66
N VAL A 84 -4.25 9.66 4.55
CA VAL A 84 -3.06 8.86 4.23
C VAL A 84 -3.41 7.80 3.18
N LEU A 85 -4.53 7.11 3.38
CA LEU A 85 -5.00 6.07 2.47
C LEU A 85 -5.44 6.62 1.12
N GLU A 86 -6.08 7.79 1.07
CA GLU A 86 -6.43 8.49 -0.18
C GLU A 86 -5.20 8.84 -1.02
N GLU A 87 -4.11 9.27 -0.38
CA GLU A 87 -2.85 9.57 -1.08
C GLU A 87 -2.13 8.29 -1.52
N PHE A 88 -2.19 7.25 -0.69
CA PHE A 88 -1.56 5.96 -0.94
C PHE A 88 -2.23 5.18 -2.07
N ASP A 89 -3.56 5.17 -2.10
CA ASP A 89 -4.38 4.35 -3.01
C ASP A 89 -4.54 4.94 -4.41
N LYS A 90 -3.45 5.49 -4.95
CA LYS A 90 -3.39 6.01 -6.32
C LYS A 90 -3.02 4.91 -7.32
N PRO A 91 -3.48 5.03 -8.57
CA PRO A 91 -3.06 4.14 -9.65
C PRO A 91 -1.54 4.14 -9.79
N ILE A 92 -0.92 2.95 -9.76
CA ILE A 92 0.51 2.81 -10.05
C ILE A 92 0.65 2.56 -11.56
N PRO A 93 1.49 3.33 -12.28
CA PRO A 93 1.73 3.09 -13.69
C PRO A 93 2.34 1.70 -13.89
N GLY A 94 1.73 0.91 -14.77
CA GLY A 94 2.34 -0.33 -15.23
C GLY A 94 3.57 -0.05 -16.09
N ILE A 95 4.58 -0.90 -16.00
CA ILE A 95 5.74 -0.86 -16.89
C ILE A 95 5.72 -2.06 -17.82
N ARG A 96 6.37 -1.93 -18.97
CA ARG A 96 6.59 -3.04 -19.91
C ARG A 96 8.08 -3.31 -19.99
N LEU A 97 8.48 -4.50 -19.58
CA LEU A 97 9.85 -4.96 -19.72
C LEU A 97 9.97 -5.69 -21.07
N ARG A 98 10.89 -5.21 -21.91
CA ARG A 98 11.24 -5.85 -23.18
C ARG A 98 12.57 -6.57 -22.99
N PHE A 99 12.59 -7.86 -23.25
CA PHE A 99 13.79 -8.68 -23.26
C PHE A 99 14.05 -9.15 -24.68
N GLN A 100 15.25 -8.92 -25.18
CA GLN A 100 15.69 -9.39 -26.50
C GLN A 100 16.85 -10.34 -26.30
N LEU A 101 16.78 -11.51 -26.93
CA LEU A 101 17.90 -12.45 -27.02
C LEU A 101 18.54 -12.29 -28.39
N ILE A 102 19.78 -11.83 -28.39
CA ILE A 102 20.54 -11.53 -29.61
C ILE A 102 21.71 -12.51 -29.71
N GLU A 103 21.86 -13.13 -30.87
CA GLU A 103 23.03 -13.90 -31.26
C GLU A 103 24.06 -12.98 -31.90
N ALA A 104 25.32 -13.12 -31.50
CA ALA A 104 26.43 -12.40 -32.11
C ALA A 104 27.35 -13.41 -32.81
N ASP A 105 27.56 -13.22 -34.10
CA ASP A 105 28.42 -14.06 -34.95
C ASP A 105 28.87 -13.23 -36.17
N SER A 106 29.27 -13.88 -37.25
CA SER A 106 29.74 -13.28 -38.50
C SER A 106 28.62 -13.15 -39.55
N PHE A 107 27.46 -12.69 -39.08
CA PHE A 107 26.29 -12.43 -39.94
C PHE A 107 26.56 -11.23 -40.86
N GLN A 108 26.32 -11.40 -42.16
CA GLN A 108 26.59 -10.36 -43.17
C GLN A 108 25.41 -9.40 -43.37
N GLU A 109 24.21 -9.82 -42.99
CA GLU A 109 22.99 -9.02 -43.14
C GLU A 109 22.55 -8.49 -41.77
N ARG A 110 22.37 -7.17 -41.69
CA ARG A 110 21.96 -6.49 -40.47
C ARG A 110 20.48 -6.75 -40.22
N ASP A 111 20.15 -7.35 -39.08
CA ASP A 111 18.77 -7.62 -38.70
C ASP A 111 18.00 -6.32 -38.42
N PRO A 112 16.96 -5.97 -39.21
CA PRO A 112 16.21 -4.72 -39.04
C PRO A 112 15.44 -4.64 -37.71
N ALA A 113 15.20 -5.78 -37.03
CA ALA A 113 14.46 -5.82 -35.77
C ALA A 113 15.26 -5.28 -34.57
N ILE A 114 16.59 -5.18 -34.70
CA ILE A 114 17.52 -4.70 -33.67
C ILE A 114 18.41 -3.56 -34.19
N ALA A 115 18.03 -2.95 -35.31
CA ALA A 115 18.85 -1.95 -35.99
C ALA A 115 19.24 -0.75 -35.11
N ASP A 116 18.40 -0.44 -34.12
CA ASP A 116 18.53 0.62 -33.13
C ASP A 116 19.56 0.35 -32.03
N VAL A 117 19.99 -0.90 -31.85
CA VAL A 117 20.99 -1.29 -30.83
C VAL A 117 22.26 -1.88 -31.42
N VAL A 118 22.27 -2.21 -32.72
CA VAL A 118 23.41 -2.88 -33.37
C VAL A 118 24.68 -2.04 -33.32
N ASP A 119 24.60 -0.72 -33.51
CA ASP A 119 25.81 0.14 -33.50
C ASP A 119 26.46 0.13 -32.10
N GLU A 120 25.67 0.21 -31.04
CA GLU A 120 26.14 0.09 -29.66
C GLU A 120 26.72 -1.30 -29.38
N LEU A 121 26.10 -2.37 -29.88
CA LEU A 121 26.60 -3.74 -29.72
C LEU A 121 27.94 -3.95 -30.44
N GLU A 122 28.08 -3.48 -31.68
CA GLU A 122 29.33 -3.48 -32.45
C GLU A 122 30.45 -2.76 -31.69
N ASN A 123 30.15 -1.58 -31.12
CA ASN A 123 31.11 -0.81 -30.34
C ASN A 123 31.57 -1.53 -29.06
N LEU A 124 30.66 -2.22 -28.37
CA LEU A 124 30.94 -2.85 -27.08
C LEU A 124 31.59 -4.24 -27.21
N PHE A 125 31.13 -5.04 -28.18
CA PHE A 125 31.45 -6.46 -28.24
C PHE A 125 32.22 -6.87 -29.50
N GLN A 126 32.33 -5.98 -30.50
CA GLN A 126 33.17 -6.15 -31.70
C GLN A 126 32.92 -7.42 -32.52
N PHE A 127 31.71 -7.99 -32.48
CA PHE A 127 31.29 -9.01 -33.44
C PHE A 127 30.91 -8.37 -34.79
N GLU A 128 31.08 -9.13 -35.87
CA GLU A 128 30.82 -8.66 -37.24
C GLU A 128 29.32 -8.59 -37.59
N GLY A 129 28.46 -9.29 -36.84
CA GLY A 129 27.03 -9.30 -37.08
C GLY A 129 26.20 -9.78 -35.89
N TYR A 130 24.94 -9.36 -35.89
CA TYR A 130 23.98 -9.64 -34.83
C TYR A 130 22.62 -10.03 -35.42
N ARG A 131 21.94 -10.99 -34.77
CA ARG A 131 20.60 -11.45 -35.16
C ARG A 131 19.71 -11.64 -33.93
N LEU A 132 18.45 -11.23 -34.02
CA LEU A 132 17.48 -11.47 -32.96
C LEU A 132 17.00 -12.94 -32.99
N LEU A 133 17.18 -13.65 -31.88
CA LEU A 133 16.67 -15.02 -31.69
C LEU A 133 15.26 -15.06 -31.10
N GLY A 134 14.94 -14.07 -30.27
CA GLY A 134 13.66 -14.03 -29.59
C GLY A 134 13.43 -12.75 -28.82
N GLU A 135 12.15 -12.48 -28.60
CA GLU A 135 11.70 -11.35 -27.80
C GLU A 135 10.65 -11.81 -26.78
N ALA A 136 10.75 -11.28 -25.57
CA ALA A 136 9.72 -11.40 -24.56
C ALA A 136 9.29 -10.02 -24.10
N VAL A 137 7.98 -9.80 -24.00
CA VAL A 137 7.41 -8.58 -23.43
C VAL A 137 6.62 -8.96 -22.19
N VAL A 138 7.07 -8.44 -21.05
CA VAL A 138 6.47 -8.71 -19.74
C VAL A 138 5.80 -7.42 -19.24
N PRO A 139 4.47 -7.31 -19.31
CA PRO A 139 3.76 -6.27 -18.57
C PRO A 139 3.89 -6.54 -17.07
N VAL A 140 4.44 -5.58 -16.36
CA VAL A 140 4.48 -5.57 -14.90
C VAL A 140 3.46 -4.54 -14.46
N ALA A 141 2.34 -5.03 -13.94
CA ALA A 141 1.35 -4.17 -13.31
C ALA A 141 1.94 -3.60 -12.01
N GLY A 142 1.74 -2.30 -11.80
CA GLY A 142 2.18 -1.64 -10.59
C GLY A 142 1.32 -2.05 -9.41
N GLY A 143 1.97 -2.41 -8.29
CA GLY A 143 1.32 -2.82 -7.05
C GLY A 143 0.97 -4.30 -6.99
N SER A 144 0.61 -4.76 -5.78
CA SER A 144 0.39 -6.18 -5.48
C SER A 144 -0.89 -6.79 -6.11
N ARG A 145 -1.72 -6.02 -6.84
CA ARG A 145 -2.97 -6.50 -7.48
C ARG A 145 -2.82 -6.93 -8.93
N GLY A 146 -1.62 -6.80 -9.50
CA GLY A 146 -1.36 -7.10 -10.90
C GLY A 146 -1.23 -8.58 -11.23
N GLY A 147 -2.22 -9.17 -11.91
CA GLY A 147 -2.03 -10.44 -12.60
C GLY A 147 -0.97 -10.28 -13.70
N GLN A 148 0.12 -11.05 -13.64
CA GLN A 148 1.18 -11.01 -14.64
C GLN A 148 0.75 -11.81 -15.87
N SER A 149 0.43 -11.13 -16.97
CA SER A 149 0.34 -11.80 -18.27
C SER A 149 1.72 -11.78 -18.93
N PHE A 150 2.08 -12.86 -19.62
CA PHE A 150 3.39 -13.02 -20.21
C PHE A 150 3.23 -13.39 -21.68
N SER A 151 3.92 -12.65 -22.57
CA SER A 151 3.93 -12.95 -23.99
C SER A 151 5.37 -13.15 -24.47
N GLN A 152 5.64 -14.37 -24.93
CA GLN A 152 6.91 -14.76 -25.55
C GLN A 152 6.71 -14.98 -27.03
N ARG A 153 7.61 -14.43 -27.84
CA ARG A 153 7.72 -14.75 -29.26
C ARG A 153 9.15 -15.23 -29.54
N PHE A 154 9.29 -16.54 -29.71
CA PHE A 154 10.52 -17.13 -30.23
C PHE A 154 10.51 -17.03 -31.75
N LEU A 155 11.53 -16.39 -32.32
CA LEU A 155 11.75 -16.33 -33.76
C LEU A 155 12.84 -17.35 -34.08
N GLY A 156 12.52 -18.63 -33.91
CA GLY A 156 13.40 -19.72 -34.32
C GLY A 156 13.24 -20.01 -35.80
N VAL A 157 14.35 -20.10 -36.52
CA VAL A 157 14.41 -20.77 -37.83
C VAL A 157 13.96 -22.22 -37.59
N SER A 158 12.89 -22.64 -38.25
CA SER A 158 12.51 -24.06 -38.29
C SER A 158 13.67 -24.86 -38.86
N ASN A 159 14.36 -25.61 -38.01
CA ASN A 159 15.39 -26.53 -38.45
C ASN A 159 14.66 -27.80 -38.94
N PRO A 160 14.66 -28.14 -40.23
CA PRO A 160 14.19 -29.45 -40.66
C PRO A 160 15.26 -30.47 -40.24
N ILE A 161 14.87 -31.42 -39.40
CA ILE A 161 15.58 -32.71 -39.33
C ILE A 161 15.01 -33.59 -40.43
#